data_AF-A0A3E0QJB7-F1
#
_entry.id   AF-A0A3E0QJB7-F1
#
_cell.length_a   1.000
_cell.length_b   1.000
_cell.length_c   1.000
_cell.angle_alpha   90.00
_cell.angle_beta   90.00
_cell.angle_gamma   90.00
#
_symmetry.space_group_name_H-M   'P 1'
#
loop_
_entity.id
_entity.type
_entity.pdbx_description
1 polymer ?
#
loop_
_entity_poly.entity_id
_entity_poly.type
_entity_poly.pdbx_seq_one_letter_code
_entity_poly.pdbx_strand_id
1 'polypeptide(L)'
;MNLLYLKSLHLIFIVTWFTGLFYIVRLFVYHAETSNKPAEEKKVLCAHFVIAEKRLWYGITWPSAIGTYVFGFWMLFELYGWNIPRYLLLKLGFVGGLTLYHLYCGRIFSAFQKNNIIHSGNFLRIWNEVATVFLVAIIFIVVLKGQVSWLSGVAGLLIFSALLISAILIYRRLRK
;
A
#
# COMPACT_ATOMS: atom_id res chain seq x y z
N MET A 1 29.10 0.62 6.22
CA MET A 1 28.23 1.82 6.08
C MET A 1 27.69 2.19 7.45
N ASN A 2 27.63 3.48 7.81
CA ASN A 2 27.00 3.87 9.08
C ASN A 2 25.49 3.50 9.05
N LEU A 3 24.99 2.92 10.15
CA LEU A 3 23.60 2.50 10.32
C LEU A 3 22.59 3.60 9.93
N LEU A 4 22.97 4.86 10.13
CA LEU A 4 22.16 6.01 9.75
C LEU A 4 21.91 6.09 8.23
N TYR A 5 22.90 5.78 7.38
CA TYR A 5 22.71 5.74 5.93
C TYR A 5 21.77 4.61 5.50
N LEU A 6 21.94 3.42 6.07
CA LEU A 6 21.05 2.28 5.83
C LEU A 6 19.60 2.63 6.22
N LYS A 7 19.43 3.28 7.38
CA LYS A 7 18.12 3.74 7.85
C LYS A 7 17.50 4.78 6.92
N SER A 8 18.27 5.76 6.47
CA SER A 8 17.81 6.77 5.52
C SER A 8 17.37 6.14 4.19
N LEU A 9 18.19 5.24 3.63
CA LEU A 9 17.85 4.53 2.39
C LEU A 9 16.57 3.71 2.56
N HIS A 10 16.46 2.92 3.63
CA HIS A 10 15.25 2.15 3.92
C HIS A 10 14.00 3.04 4.02
N LEU A 11 14.08 4.19 4.68
CA LEU A 11 12.96 5.13 4.78
C LEU A 11 12.57 5.73 3.42
N ILE A 12 13.55 6.10 2.58
CA ILE A 12 13.29 6.57 1.22
C ILE A 12 12.55 5.51 0.40
N PHE A 13 12.98 4.24 0.50
CA PHE A 13 12.32 3.15 -0.21
C PHE A 13 10.92 2.85 0.34
N ILE A 14 10.70 2.95 1.66
CA ILE A 14 9.36 2.83 2.25
C ILE A 14 8.44 3.91 1.69
N VAL A 15 8.87 5.17 1.72
CA VAL A 15 8.05 6.31 1.27
C VAL A 15 7.71 6.14 -0.20
N THR A 16 8.69 5.84 -1.05
CA THR A 16 8.47 5.64 -2.49
C THR A 16 7.57 4.43 -2.77
N TRP A 17 7.68 3.35 -2.00
CA TRP A 17 6.80 2.19 -2.14
C TRP A 17 5.34 2.50 -1.79
N PHE A 18 5.10 3.18 -0.67
CA PHE A 18 3.75 3.62 -0.29
C PHE A 18 3.17 4.64 -1.28
N THR A 19 3.97 5.58 -1.76
CA THR A 19 3.54 6.50 -2.83
C THR A 19 3.12 5.74 -4.09
N GLY A 20 3.90 4.74 -4.50
CA GLY A 20 3.57 3.88 -5.63
C GLY A 20 2.26 3.11 -5.43
N LEU A 21 2.03 2.56 -4.24
CA LEU A 21 0.81 1.83 -3.89
C LEU A 21 -0.44 2.72 -3.85
N PHE A 22 -0.36 3.92 -3.27
CA PHE A 22 -1.50 4.84 -3.28
C PHE A 22 -1.84 5.31 -4.69
N TYR A 23 -0.81 5.58 -5.49
CA TYR A 23 -1.03 6.12 -6.83
C TYR A 23 -1.55 5.07 -7.81
N ILE A 24 -1.04 3.83 -7.76
CA ILE A 24 -1.49 2.76 -8.66
C ILE A 24 -2.95 2.38 -8.44
N VAL A 25 -3.40 2.27 -7.19
CA VAL A 25 -4.80 1.89 -6.91
C VAL A 25 -5.74 3.00 -7.35
N ARG A 26 -5.32 4.27 -7.23
CA ARG A 26 -6.07 5.41 -7.76
C ARG A 26 -6.15 5.38 -9.30
N LEU A 27 -5.09 5.00 -9.99
CA LEU A 27 -5.14 4.75 -11.43
C LEU A 27 -6.11 3.62 -11.77
N PHE A 28 -6.13 2.53 -10.99
CA PHE A 28 -7.11 1.46 -11.19
C PHE A 28 -8.56 1.95 -11.04
N VAL A 29 -8.85 2.84 -10.07
CA VAL A 29 -10.19 3.44 -9.94
C VAL A 29 -10.58 4.15 -11.23
N TYR A 30 -9.70 5.00 -11.76
CA TYR A 30 -9.98 5.75 -12.99
C TYR A 30 -10.10 4.84 -14.21
N HIS A 31 -9.25 3.83 -14.30
CA HIS A 31 -9.33 2.83 -15.36
C HIS A 31 -10.62 2.00 -15.28
N ALA A 32 -11.08 1.59 -14.09
CA ALA A 32 -12.36 0.90 -13.96
C ALA A 32 -13.54 1.80 -14.40
N GLU A 33 -13.48 3.10 -14.10
CA GLU A 33 -14.51 4.09 -14.45
C GLU A 33 -14.56 4.42 -15.95
N THR A 34 -13.50 4.16 -16.73
CA THR A 34 -13.56 4.32 -18.20
C THR A 34 -14.53 3.36 -18.87
N SER A 35 -14.90 2.25 -18.20
CA SER A 35 -15.88 1.30 -18.73
C SER A 35 -17.24 1.91 -19.03
N ASN A 36 -17.59 3.00 -18.34
CA ASN A 36 -18.87 3.69 -18.48
C ASN A 36 -18.86 4.77 -19.58
N LYS A 37 -17.72 4.96 -20.27
CA LYS A 37 -17.58 5.94 -21.34
C LYS A 37 -17.96 5.37 -22.71
N PRO A 38 -18.30 6.23 -23.70
CA PRO A 38 -18.48 5.82 -25.09
C PRO A 38 -17.30 5.02 -25.63
N ALA A 39 -17.54 4.11 -26.59
CA ALA A 39 -16.55 3.14 -27.06
C ALA A 39 -15.24 3.79 -27.57
N GLU A 40 -15.34 4.90 -28.31
CA GLU A 40 -14.19 5.63 -28.84
C GLU A 40 -13.33 6.22 -27.71
N GLU A 41 -13.94 6.93 -26.75
CA GLU A 41 -13.23 7.46 -25.58
C GLU A 41 -12.63 6.36 -24.72
N LYS A 42 -13.38 5.28 -24.48
CA LYS A 42 -12.92 4.14 -23.67
C LYS A 42 -11.64 3.56 -24.23
N LYS A 43 -11.55 3.36 -25.54
CA LYS A 43 -10.38 2.77 -26.20
C LYS A 43 -9.12 3.62 -25.99
N VAL A 44 -9.23 4.94 -26.16
CA VAL A 44 -8.11 5.87 -25.98
C VAL A 44 -7.68 5.95 -24.52
N LEU A 45 -8.64 6.11 -23.59
CA LEU A 45 -8.31 6.22 -22.16
C LEU A 45 -7.74 4.91 -21.59
N CYS A 46 -8.31 3.74 -21.92
CA CYS A 46 -7.77 2.46 -21.47
C CYS A 46 -6.33 2.27 -21.94
N ALA A 47 -6.02 2.55 -23.21
CA ALA A 47 -4.65 2.45 -23.72
C ALA A 47 -3.68 3.36 -22.94
N HIS A 48 -4.10 4.59 -22.63
CA HIS A 48 -3.30 5.52 -21.82
C HIS A 48 -3.08 5.01 -20.39
N PHE A 49 -4.13 4.51 -19.72
CA PHE A 49 -4.03 3.96 -18.37
C PHE A 49 -3.13 2.72 -18.30
N VAL A 50 -3.25 1.81 -19.26
CA VAL A 50 -2.39 0.62 -19.35
C VAL A 50 -0.90 1.02 -19.36
N ILE A 51 -0.54 2.04 -20.13
CA ILE A 51 0.84 2.54 -20.20
C ILE A 51 1.27 3.20 -18.88
N ALA A 52 0.42 4.07 -18.32
CA ALA A 52 0.71 4.78 -17.07
C ALA A 52 0.89 3.83 -15.89
N GLU A 53 -0.02 2.86 -15.74
CA GLU A 53 0.02 1.82 -14.72
C GLU A 53 1.30 0.98 -14.86
N LYS A 54 1.67 0.57 -16.08
CA LYS A 54 2.86 -0.25 -16.31
C LYS A 54 4.14 0.47 -15.93
N ARG A 55 4.27 1.75 -16.31
CA ARG A 55 5.42 2.59 -15.98
C ARG A 55 5.55 2.79 -14.47
N LEU A 56 4.45 3.05 -13.79
CA LEU A 56 4.44 3.21 -12.33
C LEU A 56 4.80 1.90 -11.61
N TRP A 57 4.16 0.80 -12.02
CA TRP A 57 4.28 -0.49 -11.34
C TRP A 57 5.70 -1.04 -11.43
N TYR A 58 6.29 -1.07 -12.62
CA TYR A 58 7.64 -1.58 -12.82
C TYR A 58 8.74 -0.54 -12.63
N GLY A 59 8.45 0.75 -12.83
CA GLY A 59 9.44 1.82 -12.67
C GLY A 59 9.64 2.27 -11.23
N ILE A 60 8.58 2.28 -10.42
CA ILE A 60 8.63 2.82 -9.05
C ILE A 60 8.24 1.75 -8.03
N THR A 61 7.04 1.17 -8.14
CA THR A 61 6.46 0.39 -7.05
C THR A 61 7.23 -0.91 -6.75
N TRP A 62 7.62 -1.67 -7.77
CA TRP A 62 8.41 -2.90 -7.58
C TRP A 62 9.84 -2.64 -7.14
N PRO A 63 10.62 -1.75 -7.80
CA PRO A 63 11.98 -1.44 -7.37
C PRO A 63 12.03 -0.91 -5.93
N SER A 64 11.07 -0.08 -5.55
CA SER A 64 11.00 0.45 -4.18
C SER A 64 10.60 -0.60 -3.14
N ALA A 65 9.69 -1.53 -3.48
CA ALA A 65 9.39 -2.67 -2.62
C ALA A 65 10.64 -3.51 -2.37
N ILE A 66 11.37 -3.86 -3.45
CA ILE A 66 12.61 -4.65 -3.37
C ILE A 66 13.65 -3.93 -2.51
N GLY A 67 13.88 -2.64 -2.77
CA GLY A 67 14.79 -1.81 -1.97
C GLY A 67 14.40 -1.80 -0.49
N THR A 68 13.10 -1.64 -0.19
CA THR A 68 12.59 -1.66 1.19
C THR A 68 12.94 -2.97 1.90
N TYR A 69 12.76 -4.12 1.25
CA TYR A 69 13.13 -5.41 1.83
C TYR A 69 14.64 -5.57 1.99
N VAL A 70 15.43 -5.26 0.96
CA VAL A 70 16.89 -5.40 1.01
C VAL A 70 17.47 -4.59 2.17
N PHE A 71 17.14 -3.29 2.26
CA PHE A 71 17.64 -2.45 3.34
C PHE A 71 17.00 -2.78 4.70
N GLY A 72 15.74 -3.24 4.70
CA GLY A 72 15.05 -3.65 5.91
C GLY A 72 15.66 -4.91 6.55
N PHE A 73 15.92 -5.95 5.76
CA PHE A 73 16.55 -7.18 6.22
C PHE A 73 18.03 -6.97 6.58
N TRP A 74 18.75 -6.16 5.82
CA TRP A 74 20.13 -5.81 6.17
C TRP A 74 20.18 -5.12 7.54
N MET A 75 19.35 -4.10 7.75
CA MET A 75 19.29 -3.40 9.04
C MET A 75 18.84 -4.30 10.19
N LEU A 76 17.90 -5.23 9.93
CA LEU A 76 17.45 -6.21 10.91
C LEU A 76 18.62 -7.07 11.42
N PHE A 77 19.42 -7.59 10.48
CA PHE A 77 20.55 -8.45 10.78
C PHE A 77 21.65 -7.72 11.56
N GLU A 78 21.99 -6.50 11.14
CA GLU A 78 23.03 -5.67 11.79
C GLU A 78 22.63 -5.22 13.22
N LEU A 79 21.36 -4.89 13.46
CA LEU A 79 20.91 -4.37 14.76
C LEU A 79 20.56 -5.46 15.78
N TYR A 80 19.92 -6.54 15.33
CA TYR A 80 19.28 -7.51 16.22
C TYR A 80 19.82 -8.93 16.05
N GLY A 81 20.49 -9.23 14.94
CA GLY A 81 20.90 -10.59 14.60
C GLY A 81 19.73 -11.56 14.72
N TRP A 82 19.82 -12.49 15.68
CA TRP A 82 18.80 -13.50 15.98
C TRP A 82 17.82 -13.08 17.09
N ASN A 83 18.14 -12.03 17.86
CA ASN A 83 17.33 -11.55 18.98
C ASN A 83 16.33 -10.47 18.52
N ILE A 84 15.32 -10.90 17.77
CA ILE A 84 14.29 -10.00 17.24
C ILE A 84 13.29 -9.63 18.36
N PRO A 85 13.15 -8.34 18.72
CA PRO A 85 12.20 -7.92 19.75
C PRO A 85 10.75 -8.09 19.28
N ARG A 86 9.84 -8.33 20.24
CA ARG A 86 8.43 -8.69 19.95
C ARG A 86 7.67 -7.64 19.11
N TYR A 87 7.93 -6.36 19.31
CA TYR A 87 7.29 -5.30 18.50
C TYR A 87 7.73 -5.36 17.03
N LEU A 88 8.94 -5.87 16.76
CA LEU A 88 9.50 -5.97 15.42
C LEU A 88 8.91 -7.18 14.68
N LEU A 89 8.65 -8.29 15.39
CA LEU A 89 7.85 -9.40 14.86
C LEU A 89 6.43 -8.94 14.46
N LEU A 90 5.79 -8.11 15.30
CA LEU A 90 4.49 -7.52 14.98
C LEU A 90 4.57 -6.64 13.72
N LYS A 91 5.58 -5.76 13.63
CA LYS A 91 5.84 -4.94 12.43
C LYS A 91 6.02 -5.82 11.19
N LEU A 92 6.82 -6.88 11.28
CA LEU A 92 7.07 -7.80 10.17
C LEU A 92 5.79 -8.52 9.73
N GLY A 93 4.88 -8.85 10.66
CA GLY A 93 3.55 -9.35 10.32
C GLY A 93 2.73 -8.37 9.47
N PHE A 94 2.71 -7.09 9.85
CA PHE A 94 2.03 -6.04 9.05
C PHE A 94 2.70 -5.80 7.70
N VAL A 95 4.03 -5.81 7.65
CA VAL A 95 4.77 -5.72 6.38
C VAL A 95 4.47 -6.91 5.49
N GLY A 96 4.38 -8.12 6.04
CA GLY A 96 3.95 -9.33 5.32
C GLY A 96 2.52 -9.21 4.76
N GLY A 97 1.60 -8.67 5.56
CA GLY A 97 0.25 -8.34 5.10
C GLY A 97 0.25 -7.31 3.96
N LEU A 98 1.09 -6.28 4.06
CA LEU A 98 1.31 -5.30 2.99
C LEU A 98 1.93 -5.95 1.73
N THR A 99 2.79 -6.96 1.88
CA THR A 99 3.30 -7.75 0.75
C THR A 99 2.17 -8.46 0.02
N LEU A 100 1.28 -9.14 0.77
CA LEU A 100 0.12 -9.82 0.19
C LEU A 100 -0.80 -8.83 -0.54
N TYR A 101 -1.02 -7.66 0.06
CA TYR A 101 -1.74 -6.56 -0.56
C TYR A 101 -1.08 -6.11 -1.88
N HIS A 102 0.24 -5.89 -1.87
CA HIS A 102 0.99 -5.52 -3.07
C HIS A 102 0.89 -6.59 -4.16
N LEU A 103 1.00 -7.88 -3.82
CA LEU A 103 0.83 -8.97 -4.77
C LEU A 103 -0.59 -9.04 -5.34
N TYR A 104 -1.60 -8.78 -4.52
CA TYR A 104 -2.99 -8.70 -4.99
C TYR A 104 -3.20 -7.51 -5.94
N CYS A 105 -2.62 -6.34 -5.65
CA CYS A 105 -2.57 -5.22 -6.60
C CYS A 105 -1.87 -5.62 -7.90
N GLY A 106 -0.86 -6.49 -7.85
CA GLY A 106 -0.23 -7.08 -9.03
C GLY A 106 -1.17 -7.96 -9.86
N ARG A 107 -2.10 -8.68 -9.22
CA ARG A 107 -3.15 -9.44 -9.92
C ARG A 107 -4.14 -8.51 -10.62
N ILE A 108 -4.59 -7.45 -9.93
CA ILE A 108 -5.47 -6.43 -10.51
C ILE A 108 -4.79 -5.78 -11.71
N PHE A 109 -3.53 -5.34 -11.53
CA PHE A 109 -2.70 -4.80 -12.59
C PHE A 109 -2.67 -5.73 -13.80
N SER A 110 -2.32 -7.01 -13.61
CA SER A 110 -2.22 -7.95 -14.73
C SER A 110 -3.56 -8.18 -15.45
N ALA A 111 -4.69 -8.10 -14.76
CA ALA A 111 -6.01 -8.19 -15.38
C ALA A 111 -6.32 -6.93 -16.20
N PHE A 112 -6.01 -5.76 -15.67
CA PHE A 112 -6.26 -4.46 -16.30
C PHE A 112 -5.41 -4.27 -17.56
N GLN A 113 -4.18 -4.77 -17.57
CA GLN A 113 -3.32 -4.80 -18.76
C GLN A 113 -3.91 -5.64 -19.90
N LYS A 114 -4.80 -6.58 -19.61
CA LYS A 114 -5.54 -7.39 -20.59
C LYS A 114 -6.92 -6.81 -20.92
N ASN A 115 -7.19 -5.55 -20.55
CA ASN A 115 -8.49 -4.90 -20.62
C ASN A 115 -9.61 -5.67 -19.89
N ASN A 116 -9.26 -6.50 -18.91
CA ASN A 116 -10.22 -7.24 -18.10
C ASN A 116 -10.42 -6.53 -16.74
N ILE A 117 -11.53 -5.82 -16.62
CA ILE A 117 -11.86 -5.04 -15.43
C ILE A 117 -12.62 -5.93 -14.44
N ILE A 118 -11.85 -6.51 -13.51
CA ILE A 118 -12.35 -7.48 -12.52
C ILE A 118 -13.04 -6.84 -11.29
N HIS A 119 -12.85 -5.54 -11.06
CA HIS A 119 -13.39 -4.84 -9.89
C HIS A 119 -13.99 -3.48 -10.26
N SER A 120 -15.01 -3.07 -9.51
CA SER A 120 -15.64 -1.76 -9.68
C SER A 120 -14.79 -0.63 -9.07
N GLY A 121 -14.94 0.59 -9.60
CA GLY A 121 -14.25 1.77 -9.07
C GLY A 121 -14.53 2.03 -7.59
N ASN A 122 -15.74 1.70 -7.11
CA ASN A 122 -16.09 1.82 -5.69
C ASN A 122 -15.34 0.82 -4.79
N PHE A 123 -15.15 -0.42 -5.25
CA PHE A 123 -14.34 -1.39 -4.53
C PHE A 123 -12.89 -0.93 -4.46
N LEU A 124 -12.33 -0.47 -5.58
CA LEU A 124 -10.95 -0.02 -5.67
C LEU A 124 -10.66 1.22 -4.81
N ARG A 125 -11.64 2.10 -4.61
CA ARG A 125 -11.52 3.22 -3.66
C ARG A 125 -11.38 2.72 -2.23
N ILE A 126 -12.20 1.75 -1.81
CA ILE A 126 -12.08 1.15 -0.47
C ILE A 126 -10.75 0.39 -0.37
N TRP A 127 -10.35 -0.29 -1.43
CA TRP A 127 -9.07 -1.00 -1.52
C TRP A 127 -7.87 -0.07 -1.34
N ASN A 128 -7.95 1.18 -1.79
CA ASN A 128 -6.90 2.18 -1.57
C ASN A 128 -6.73 2.49 -0.07
N GLU A 129 -7.81 2.56 0.69
CA GLU A 129 -7.77 2.88 2.11
C GLU A 129 -7.11 1.78 2.95
N VAL A 130 -7.16 0.53 2.48
CA VAL A 130 -6.45 -0.58 3.10
C VAL A 130 -4.93 -0.30 3.14
N ALA A 131 -4.36 0.31 2.10
CA ALA A 131 -2.96 0.73 2.12
C ALA A 131 -2.70 1.81 3.19
N THR A 132 -3.64 2.73 3.39
CA THR A 132 -3.55 3.78 4.41
C THR A 132 -3.54 3.18 5.81
N VAL A 133 -4.40 2.19 6.04
CA VAL A 133 -4.45 1.44 7.31
C VAL A 133 -3.11 0.77 7.59
N PHE A 134 -2.49 0.10 6.61
CA PHE A 134 -1.16 -0.49 6.77
C PHE A 134 -0.09 0.56 7.07
N LEU A 135 -0.10 1.71 6.39
CA LEU A 135 0.85 2.80 6.64
C LEU A 135 0.78 3.27 8.10
N VAL A 136 -0.43 3.61 8.57
CA VAL A 136 -0.65 4.12 9.93
C VAL A 136 -0.26 3.06 10.95
N ALA A 137 -0.70 1.82 10.75
CA ALA A 137 -0.33 0.68 11.59
C ALA A 137 1.19 0.56 11.77
N ILE A 138 1.93 0.51 10.66
CA ILE A 138 3.38 0.28 10.66
C ILE A 138 4.10 1.46 11.31
N ILE A 139 3.70 2.70 11.04
CA ILE A 139 4.30 3.90 11.67
C ILE A 139 4.08 3.87 13.19
N PHE A 140 2.85 3.64 13.64
CA PHE A 140 2.54 3.59 15.08
C PHE A 140 3.36 2.50 15.79
N ILE A 141 3.47 1.31 15.22
CA ILE A 141 4.28 0.22 15.78
C ILE A 141 5.76 0.64 15.90
N VAL A 142 6.31 1.30 14.87
CA VAL A 142 7.72 1.72 14.84
C VAL A 142 8.02 2.89 15.77
N VAL A 143 7.09 3.82 15.94
CA VAL A 143 7.28 5.02 16.78
C VAL A 143 7.05 4.70 18.25
N LEU A 144 6.01 3.92 18.58
CA LEU A 144 5.65 3.60 19.96
C LEU A 144 6.51 2.50 20.58
N LYS A 145 7.33 1.78 19.79
CA LYS A 145 8.41 0.87 20.22
C LYS A 145 8.15 0.10 21.53
N GLY A 146 6.99 -0.58 21.63
CA GLY A 146 6.68 -1.41 22.80
C GLY A 146 6.25 -0.68 24.08
N GLN A 147 6.05 0.64 24.06
CA GLN A 147 5.39 1.37 25.15
C GLN A 147 3.90 1.06 25.27
N VAL A 148 3.33 0.39 24.26
CA VAL A 148 1.91 0.06 24.15
C VAL A 148 1.77 -1.45 24.00
N SER A 149 0.88 -2.07 24.77
CA SER A 149 0.62 -3.51 24.66
C SER A 149 0.18 -3.86 23.23
N TRP A 150 0.53 -5.05 22.75
CA TRP A 150 0.15 -5.49 21.40
C TRP A 150 -1.39 -5.46 21.19
N LEU A 151 -2.16 -5.65 22.25
CA LEU A 151 -3.62 -5.52 22.25
C LEU A 151 -4.07 -4.08 21.97
N SER A 152 -3.49 -3.08 22.62
CA SER A 152 -3.87 -1.67 22.41
C SER A 152 -3.39 -1.15 21.06
N GLY A 153 -2.29 -1.69 20.52
CA GLY A 153 -1.87 -1.44 19.14
C GLY A 153 -2.89 -1.96 18.11
N VAL A 154 -3.35 -3.21 18.26
CA VAL A 154 -4.39 -3.78 17.37
C VAL A 154 -5.73 -3.07 17.56
N ALA A 155 -6.12 -2.75 18.79
CA ALA A 155 -7.35 -2.02 19.08
C ALA A 155 -7.34 -0.61 18.46
N GLY A 156 -6.23 0.14 18.58
CA GLY A 156 -6.09 1.46 17.99
C GLY A 156 -6.19 1.43 16.46
N LEU A 157 -5.66 0.37 15.84
CA LEU A 157 -5.70 0.15 14.39
C LEU A 157 -7.11 -0.20 13.90
N LEU A 158 -7.83 -1.04 14.66
CA LEU A 158 -9.24 -1.33 14.40
C LEU A 158 -10.11 -0.08 14.55
N ILE A 159 -9.88 0.73 15.59
CA ILE A 159 -10.60 2.00 15.81
C ILE A 159 -10.30 2.98 14.68
N PHE A 160 -9.04 3.11 14.27
CA PHE A 160 -8.64 3.99 13.17
C PHE A 160 -9.24 3.54 11.82
N SER A 161 -9.21 2.23 11.54
CA SER A 161 -9.83 1.67 10.34
C SER A 161 -11.34 1.87 10.35
N ALA A 162 -11.99 1.65 11.49
CA ALA A 162 -13.42 1.90 11.67
C ALA A 162 -13.76 3.39 11.51
N LEU A 163 -12.92 4.30 11.98
CA LEU A 163 -13.06 5.75 11.80
C LEU A 163 -12.94 6.15 10.33
N LEU A 164 -11.95 5.63 9.59
CA LEU A 164 -11.80 5.89 8.15
C LEU A 164 -13.01 5.37 7.36
N ILE A 165 -13.44 4.14 7.62
CA ILE A 165 -14.62 3.54 6.98
C ILE A 165 -15.87 4.36 7.31
N SER A 166 -16.04 4.75 8.58
CA SER A 166 -17.17 5.60 9.01
C SER A 166 -17.14 6.96 8.33
N ALA A 167 -15.98 7.61 8.24
CA ALA A 167 -15.83 8.88 7.53
C ALA A 167 -16.20 8.77 6.04
N ILE A 168 -15.85 7.66 5.39
CA ILE A 168 -16.21 7.39 3.98
C ILE A 168 -17.71 7.12 3.83
N LEU A 169 -18.30 6.36 4.74
CA LEU A 169 -19.74 6.10 4.75
C LEU A 169 -20.54 7.39 5.00
N ILE A 170 -20.09 8.24 5.93
CA ILE A 170 -20.68 9.55 6.22
C ILE A 170 -20.53 10.48 5.02
N TYR A 171 -19.33 10.55 4.41
CA TYR A 171 -19.10 11.34 3.19
C TYR A 171 -20.01 10.88 2.04
N ARG A 172 -20.20 9.57 1.87
CA ARG A 172 -21.16 9.01 0.89
C ARG A 172 -22.61 9.38 1.21
N ARG A 173 -22.98 9.53 2.49
CA ARG A 173 -24.34 9.87 2.93
C ARG A 173 -24.65 11.36 2.78
N LEU A 174 -23.65 12.23 2.98
CA LEU A 174 -23.76 13.68 2.85
C LEU A 174 -23.67 14.18 1.39
N ARG A 175 -23.16 13.36 0.47
CA ARG A 175 -23.12 13.66 -0.98
C ARG A 175 -24.42 13.26 -1.71
N LYS A 176 -25.38 12.65 -1.02
CA LYS A 176 -26.77 12.50 -1.50
C LYS A 176 -27.60 13.65 -0.97
#